data_AF-A0A183F9B4-F1
#
_entry.id   AF-A0A183F9B4-F1
#
_cell.length_a   1.000
_cell.length_b   1.000
_cell.length_c   1.000
_cell.angle_alpha   90.00
_cell.angle_beta   90.00
_cell.angle_gamma   90.00
#
_symmetry.space_group_name_H-M   'P 1'
#
loop_
_entity.id
_entity.type
_entity.pdbx_description
1 polymer ?
#
loop_
_entity_poly.entity_id
_entity_poly.type
_entity_poly.pdbx_seq_one_letter_code
_entity_poly.pdbx_strand_id
1 'polypeptide(L)'
;LKVATMSEGKCGEFQDLVILAVLYAVLPSVEHYLGLAGYLAWCWVFGIFACGLFVIGHDCGHGSFSEYEWVNDVCGHIAHASVLTPFWPWQKSHRQHHQYTSHVEKDKGHPWMKEHDFQKQSAVAKYFGWFPLAGWIRLALSLHSCNFRASTTLHMRS
;
A
#
# COMPACT_ATOMS: atom_id res chain seq x y z
N LEU A 1 33.58 -8.61 -10.04
CA LEU A 1 33.01 -8.55 -11.40
C LEU A 1 32.01 -9.71 -11.57
N LYS A 2 30.81 -9.57 -10.99
CA LYS A 2 29.64 -10.34 -11.42
C LYS A 2 28.73 -9.33 -12.11
N VAL A 3 28.98 -9.11 -13.40
CA VAL A 3 27.93 -8.59 -14.27
C VAL A 3 26.87 -9.70 -14.29
N ALA A 4 25.89 -9.60 -13.39
CA ALA A 4 24.69 -10.40 -13.48
C ALA A 4 24.01 -9.98 -14.79
N THR A 5 24.23 -10.79 -15.81
CA THR A 5 23.54 -10.70 -17.08
C THR A 5 22.05 -10.60 -16.79
N MET A 6 21.42 -9.54 -17.28
CA MET A 6 19.96 -9.39 -17.31
C MET A 6 19.26 -10.48 -18.16
N SER A 7 19.96 -11.53 -18.62
CA SER A 7 19.51 -12.38 -19.73
C SER A 7 19.03 -13.79 -19.35
N GLU A 8 19.21 -14.30 -18.13
CA GLU A 8 18.93 -15.74 -17.88
C GLU A 8 17.95 -16.07 -16.73
N GLY A 9 17.49 -15.09 -15.94
CA GLY A 9 16.54 -15.38 -14.83
C GLY A 9 15.50 -14.31 -14.50
N LYS A 10 15.65 -13.07 -15.00
CA LYS A 10 14.80 -11.94 -14.60
C LYS A 10 13.63 -11.65 -15.55
N CYS A 11 13.54 -12.34 -16.69
CA CYS A 11 12.48 -12.11 -17.68
C CYS A 11 11.07 -12.40 -17.13
N GLY A 12 10.97 -13.28 -16.12
CA GLY A 12 9.70 -13.56 -15.43
C GLY A 12 9.28 -12.48 -14.43
N GLU A 13 10.20 -11.65 -13.93
CA GLU A 13 9.89 -10.66 -12.88
C GLU A 13 9.03 -9.51 -13.41
N PHE A 14 9.19 -9.13 -14.68
CA PHE A 14 8.34 -8.12 -15.33
C PHE A 14 7.18 -8.71 -16.13
N GLN A 15 7.00 -10.03 -16.14
CA GLN A 15 5.82 -10.67 -16.73
C GLN A 15 4.53 -10.15 -16.08
N ASP A 16 4.60 -9.82 -14.78
CA ASP A 16 3.48 -9.26 -14.02
C ASP A 16 2.96 -7.94 -14.61
N LEU A 17 3.81 -7.11 -15.25
CA LEU A 17 3.35 -5.90 -15.94
C LEU A 17 2.44 -6.23 -17.13
N VAL A 18 2.80 -7.26 -17.90
CA VAL A 18 2.00 -7.71 -19.05
C VAL A 18 0.69 -8.31 -18.54
N ILE A 19 0.75 -9.09 -17.47
CA ILE A 19 -0.44 -9.67 -16.85
C ILE A 19 -1.37 -8.56 -16.32
N LEU A 20 -0.86 -7.56 -15.63
CA LEU A 20 -1.67 -6.42 -15.17
C LEU A 20 -2.31 -5.65 -16.33
N ALA A 21 -1.58 -5.43 -17.43
CA ALA A 21 -2.13 -4.78 -18.62
C ALA A 21 -3.27 -5.60 -19.25
N VAL A 22 -3.11 -6.93 -19.33
CA VAL A 22 -4.16 -7.84 -19.82
C VAL A 22 -5.36 -7.83 -18.87
N LEU A 23 -5.14 -7.93 -17.56
CA LEU A 23 -6.20 -7.88 -16.56
C LEU A 23 -6.99 -6.58 -16.67
N TYR A 24 -6.32 -5.44 -16.87
CA TYR A 24 -6.98 -4.15 -17.08
C TYR A 24 -7.80 -4.13 -18.38
N ALA A 25 -7.27 -4.69 -19.47
CA ALA A 25 -7.98 -4.75 -20.75
C ALA A 25 -9.25 -5.62 -20.70
N VAL A 26 -9.27 -6.70 -19.90
CA VAL A 26 -10.44 -7.59 -19.78
C VAL A 26 -11.46 -7.12 -18.74
N LEU A 27 -11.13 -6.13 -17.89
CA LEU A 27 -12.00 -5.63 -16.83
C LEU A 27 -13.43 -5.29 -17.32
N PRO A 28 -13.64 -4.57 -18.44
CA PRO A 28 -15.00 -4.25 -18.91
C PRO A 28 -15.81 -5.50 -19.27
N SER A 29 -15.14 -6.53 -19.81
CA SER A 29 -15.79 -7.80 -20.14
C SER A 29 -16.17 -8.57 -18.87
N VAL A 30 -15.28 -8.58 -17.88
CA VAL A 30 -15.54 -9.21 -16.57
C VAL A 30 -16.73 -8.53 -15.89
N GLU A 31 -16.78 -7.21 -15.87
CA GLU A 31 -17.90 -6.45 -15.29
C GLU A 31 -19.22 -6.73 -16.04
N HIS A 32 -19.18 -6.76 -17.37
CA HIS A 32 -20.36 -6.99 -18.19
C HIS A 32 -20.96 -8.39 -18.02
N TYR A 33 -20.13 -9.44 -18.03
CA TYR A 33 -20.61 -10.82 -18.03
C TYR A 33 -20.75 -11.43 -16.63
N LEU A 34 -19.90 -11.04 -15.68
CA LEU A 34 -19.79 -11.68 -14.37
C LEU A 34 -20.23 -10.74 -13.22
N GLY A 35 -20.53 -9.49 -13.51
CA GLY A 35 -21.04 -8.51 -12.55
C GLY A 35 -20.14 -8.35 -11.33
N LEU A 36 -20.76 -8.18 -10.15
CA LEU A 36 -20.05 -7.95 -8.89
C LEU A 36 -19.14 -9.12 -8.50
N ALA A 37 -19.59 -10.36 -8.69
CA ALA A 37 -18.79 -11.54 -8.33
C ALA A 37 -17.51 -11.63 -9.18
N GLY A 38 -17.62 -11.37 -10.49
CA GLY A 38 -16.47 -11.28 -11.38
C GLY A 38 -15.53 -10.14 -11.01
N TYR A 39 -16.07 -8.96 -10.69
CA TYR A 39 -15.27 -7.82 -10.25
C TYR A 39 -14.46 -8.13 -8.98
N LEU A 40 -15.06 -8.78 -7.98
CA LEU A 40 -14.36 -9.17 -6.76
C LEU A 40 -13.26 -10.21 -7.03
N ALA A 41 -13.54 -11.20 -7.88
CA ALA A 41 -12.54 -12.18 -8.31
C ALA A 41 -11.39 -11.52 -9.07
N TRP A 42 -11.70 -10.56 -9.95
CA TRP A 42 -10.72 -9.77 -10.68
C TRP A 42 -9.84 -8.94 -9.74
N CYS A 43 -10.43 -8.25 -8.76
CA CYS A 43 -9.68 -7.49 -7.75
C CYS A 43 -8.68 -8.39 -6.99
N TRP A 44 -9.10 -9.61 -6.65
CA TRP A 44 -8.24 -10.56 -5.95
C TRP A 44 -7.06 -11.00 -6.82
N VAL A 45 -7.33 -11.38 -8.08
CA VAL A 45 -6.28 -11.78 -9.04
C VAL A 45 -5.34 -10.61 -9.35
N PHE A 46 -5.88 -9.42 -9.60
CA PHE A 46 -5.10 -8.20 -9.81
C PHE A 46 -4.17 -7.92 -8.62
N GLY A 47 -4.70 -8.04 -7.40
CA GLY A 47 -3.94 -7.84 -6.16
C GLY A 47 -2.73 -8.77 -6.02
N ILE A 48 -2.82 -10.03 -6.48
CA ILE A 48 -1.71 -11.00 -6.42
C ILE A 48 -0.53 -10.53 -7.29
N PHE A 49 -0.79 -10.15 -8.54
CA PHE A 49 0.26 -9.69 -9.46
C PHE A 49 0.78 -8.30 -9.10
N ALA A 50 -0.09 -7.41 -8.62
CA ALA A 50 0.32 -6.12 -8.06
C ALA A 50 1.24 -6.29 -6.85
N CYS A 51 1.00 -7.30 -6.00
CA CYS A 51 1.88 -7.62 -4.87
C CYS A 51 3.27 -8.08 -5.36
N GLY A 52 3.34 -8.89 -6.42
CA GLY A 52 4.61 -9.28 -7.04
C GLY A 52 5.45 -8.07 -7.45
N LEU A 53 4.84 -7.11 -8.15
CA LEU A 53 5.50 -5.86 -8.55
C LEU A 53 5.90 -4.98 -7.36
N PHE A 54 5.08 -4.95 -6.31
CA PHE A 54 5.45 -4.27 -5.07
C PHE A 54 6.70 -4.89 -4.41
N VAL A 55 6.84 -6.21 -4.41
CA VAL A 55 8.05 -6.89 -3.90
C VAL A 55 9.29 -6.52 -4.72
N ILE A 56 9.17 -6.45 -6.04
CA ILE A 56 10.28 -6.03 -6.92
C ILE A 56 10.70 -4.59 -6.59
N GLY A 57 9.74 -3.67 -6.51
CA GLY A 57 10.01 -2.30 -6.13
C GLY A 57 10.57 -2.18 -4.71
N HIS A 58 10.15 -3.06 -3.81
CA HIS A 58 10.69 -3.14 -2.46
C HIS A 58 12.17 -3.51 -2.43
N ASP A 59 12.56 -4.52 -3.18
CA ASP A 59 13.95 -4.96 -3.28
C ASP A 59 14.83 -3.93 -3.99
N CYS A 60 14.27 -3.22 -4.99
CA CYS A 60 14.90 -2.04 -5.57
C CYS A 60 15.10 -0.94 -4.51
N GLY A 61 14.10 -0.70 -3.66
CA GLY A 61 14.18 0.30 -2.59
C GLY A 61 15.27 0.01 -1.56
N HIS A 62 15.56 -1.27 -1.30
CA HIS A 62 16.68 -1.72 -0.47
C HIS A 62 18.02 -1.75 -1.20
N GLY A 63 18.02 -1.67 -2.52
CA GLY A 63 19.21 -1.83 -3.36
C GLY A 63 19.69 -3.29 -3.50
N SER A 64 18.87 -4.27 -3.14
CA SER A 64 19.20 -5.70 -3.25
C SER A 64 18.89 -6.29 -4.63
N PHE A 65 18.11 -5.59 -5.46
CA PHE A 65 17.72 -6.06 -6.78
C PHE A 65 18.88 -6.04 -7.81
N SER A 66 19.76 -5.04 -7.73
CA SER A 66 20.92 -4.85 -8.62
C SER A 66 22.09 -4.22 -7.86
N GLU A 67 23.33 -4.54 -8.26
CA GLU A 67 24.54 -3.85 -7.75
C GLU A 67 24.61 -2.37 -8.16
N TYR A 68 23.84 -1.97 -9.18
CA TYR A 68 23.82 -0.60 -9.69
C TYR A 68 22.60 0.17 -9.17
N GLU A 69 22.85 1.25 -8.42
CA GLU A 69 21.80 2.10 -7.82
C GLU A 69 20.82 2.65 -8.87
N TRP A 70 21.33 3.14 -10.01
CA TRP A 70 20.49 3.68 -11.07
C TRP A 70 19.55 2.63 -11.70
N VAL A 71 19.95 1.35 -11.73
CA VAL A 71 19.08 0.25 -12.20
C VAL A 71 17.96 0.03 -11.20
N ASN A 72 18.27 0.05 -9.90
CA ASN A 72 17.26 -0.06 -8.84
C ASN A 72 16.28 1.11 -8.90
N ASP A 73 16.74 2.33 -9.13
CA ASP A 73 15.86 3.49 -9.28
C ASP A 73 14.90 3.33 -10.46
N VAL A 74 15.42 2.98 -11.63
CA VAL A 74 14.58 2.82 -12.84
C VAL A 74 13.58 1.68 -12.68
N CYS A 75 14.04 0.50 -12.25
CA CYS A 75 13.16 -0.66 -12.03
C CYS A 75 12.13 -0.40 -10.92
N GLY A 76 12.54 0.24 -9.82
CA GLY A 76 11.68 0.63 -8.72
C GLY A 76 10.57 1.59 -9.16
N HIS A 77 10.90 2.61 -9.96
CA HIS A 77 9.91 3.53 -10.52
C HIS A 77 8.93 2.83 -11.45
N ILE A 78 9.39 1.94 -12.34
CA ILE A 78 8.51 1.19 -13.25
C ILE A 78 7.56 0.29 -12.45
N ALA A 79 8.07 -0.46 -11.48
CA ALA A 79 7.28 -1.37 -10.66
C ALA A 79 6.26 -0.61 -9.80
N HIS A 80 6.69 0.43 -9.08
CA HIS A 80 5.80 1.18 -8.19
C HIS A 80 4.79 2.07 -8.92
N ALA A 81 5.11 2.55 -10.13
CA ALA A 81 4.15 3.27 -10.95
C ALA A 81 2.94 2.40 -11.33
N SER A 82 3.15 1.11 -11.61
CA SER A 82 2.06 0.18 -11.95
C SER A 82 1.06 -0.04 -10.82
N VAL A 83 1.50 0.13 -9.55
CA VAL A 83 0.66 0.04 -8.34
C VAL A 83 0.34 1.42 -7.76
N LEU A 84 0.49 2.48 -8.56
CA LEU A 84 0.14 3.86 -8.21
C LEU A 84 0.81 4.37 -6.92
N THR A 85 2.00 3.84 -6.62
CA THR A 85 2.76 4.22 -5.43
C THR A 85 3.98 5.04 -5.88
N PRO A 86 4.23 6.24 -5.34
CA PRO A 86 5.41 7.00 -5.71
C PRO A 86 6.67 6.37 -5.09
N PHE A 87 7.58 5.89 -5.94
CA PHE A 87 8.73 5.06 -5.52
C PHE A 87 9.63 5.74 -4.49
N TRP A 88 10.20 6.92 -4.77
CA TRP A 88 11.12 7.56 -3.82
C TRP A 88 10.50 7.97 -2.48
N PRO A 89 9.29 8.58 -2.43
CA PRO A 89 8.61 8.80 -1.16
C PRO A 89 8.40 7.51 -0.38
N TRP A 90 7.97 6.45 -1.07
CA TRP A 90 7.82 5.13 -0.48
C TRP A 90 9.17 4.62 0.06
N GLN A 91 10.23 4.60 -0.74
CA GLN A 91 11.56 4.15 -0.37
C GLN A 91 12.08 4.87 0.89
N LYS A 92 11.93 6.20 0.94
CA LYS A 92 12.32 7.00 2.12
C LYS A 92 11.52 6.60 3.36
N SER A 93 10.20 6.49 3.23
CA SER A 93 9.32 6.12 4.35
C SER A 93 9.57 4.68 4.82
N HIS A 94 9.85 3.78 3.89
CA HIS A 94 10.12 2.37 4.14
C HIS A 94 11.45 2.18 4.87
N ARG A 95 12.48 2.93 4.49
CA ARG A 95 13.75 2.98 5.21
C ARG A 95 13.58 3.47 6.65
N GLN A 96 12.74 4.48 6.87
CA GLN A 96 12.39 4.94 8.23
C GLN A 96 11.65 3.85 9.02
N HIS A 97 10.71 3.14 8.38
CA HIS A 97 10.01 2.02 9.00
C HIS A 97 10.99 0.93 9.46
N HIS A 98 11.92 0.49 8.61
CA HIS A 98 12.93 -0.51 8.99
C HIS A 98 13.90 -0.01 10.08
N GLN A 99 14.25 1.27 10.07
CA GLN A 99 15.13 1.85 11.09
C GLN A 99 14.45 1.94 12.47
N TYR A 100 13.13 2.12 12.51
CA TYR A 100 12.39 2.40 13.73
C TYR A 100 11.29 1.38 14.03
N THR A 101 11.30 0.20 13.40
CA THR A 101 10.21 -0.80 13.50
C THR A 101 9.75 -0.99 14.94
N SER A 102 8.44 -0.88 15.18
CA SER A 102 7.81 -0.99 16.50
C SER A 102 8.11 0.16 17.48
N HIS A 103 8.74 1.24 17.02
CA HIS A 103 8.93 2.44 17.83
C HIS A 103 7.68 3.32 17.79
N VAL A 104 7.08 3.53 18.97
CA VAL A 104 5.79 4.21 19.16
C VAL A 104 5.65 5.54 18.39
N GLU A 105 6.69 6.37 18.42
CA GLU A 105 6.62 7.71 17.80
C GLU A 105 7.26 7.82 16.41
N LYS A 106 8.26 6.97 16.12
CA LYS A 106 9.16 7.16 14.98
C LYS A 106 8.82 6.26 13.80
N ASP A 107 8.23 5.10 14.05
CA ASP A 107 7.67 4.29 12.99
C ASP A 107 6.30 4.83 12.60
N LYS A 108 6.26 5.40 11.39
CA LYS A 108 5.05 5.99 10.81
C LYS A 108 4.24 4.98 9.98
N GLY A 109 4.71 3.72 9.86
CA GLY A 109 4.04 2.67 9.08
C GLY A 109 2.75 2.17 9.73
N HIS A 110 2.62 2.29 11.05
CA HIS A 110 1.43 1.88 11.77
C HIS A 110 1.17 2.80 12.98
N PRO A 111 -0.10 3.10 13.34
CA PRO A 111 -0.42 3.80 14.58
C PRO A 111 -0.16 2.90 15.79
N TRP A 112 1.08 2.86 16.26
CA TRP A 112 1.45 2.14 17.46
C TRP A 112 0.68 2.66 18.68
N MET A 113 0.07 1.74 19.42
CA MET A 113 -0.76 2.06 20.58
C MET A 113 -0.10 1.54 21.85
N LYS A 114 -0.04 2.37 22.87
CA LYS A 114 0.40 1.95 24.20
C LYS A 114 -0.75 1.22 24.89
N GLU A 115 -0.41 0.22 25.71
CA GLU A 115 -1.39 -0.57 26.47
C GLU A 115 -2.38 0.30 27.25
N HIS A 116 -1.89 1.35 27.91
CA HIS A 116 -2.74 2.24 28.70
C HIS A 116 -3.81 2.99 27.87
N ASP A 117 -3.55 3.25 26.59
CA ASP A 117 -4.51 3.87 25.68
C ASP A 117 -5.46 2.84 25.10
N PHE A 118 -4.96 1.63 24.82
CA PHE A 118 -5.78 0.50 24.44
C PHE A 118 -6.84 0.21 25.51
N GLN A 119 -6.46 0.21 26.79
CA GLN A 119 -7.39 -0.11 27.88
C GLN A 119 -8.53 0.90 28.04
N LYS A 120 -8.34 2.16 27.66
CA LYS A 120 -9.37 3.21 27.68
C LYS A 120 -10.41 3.06 26.57
N GLN A 121 -10.16 2.22 25.56
CA GLN A 121 -11.08 2.07 24.43
C GLN A 121 -12.34 1.28 24.79
N SER A 122 -13.45 1.56 24.09
CA SER A 122 -14.68 0.80 24.19
C SER A 122 -14.47 -0.65 23.72
N ALA A 123 -15.30 -1.58 24.19
CA ALA A 123 -15.25 -2.99 23.76
C ALA A 123 -15.38 -3.11 22.23
N VAL A 124 -16.21 -2.28 21.60
CA VAL A 124 -16.33 -2.26 20.13
C VAL A 124 -15.00 -1.86 19.48
N ALA A 125 -14.34 -0.80 19.96
CA ALA A 125 -13.07 -0.38 19.40
C ALA A 125 -11.95 -1.41 19.59
N LYS A 126 -11.91 -2.11 20.74
CA LYS A 126 -10.94 -3.18 21.04
C LYS A 126 -11.14 -4.41 20.16
N TYR A 127 -12.37 -4.93 20.07
CA TYR A 127 -12.64 -6.24 19.47
C TYR A 127 -13.15 -6.20 18.03
N PHE A 128 -13.66 -5.07 17.56
CA PHE A 128 -14.04 -4.88 16.15
C PHE A 128 -13.07 -4.00 15.38
N GLY A 129 -12.05 -3.43 16.02
CA GLY A 129 -11.06 -2.56 15.37
C GLY A 129 -10.20 -3.24 14.29
N TRP A 130 -10.04 -4.56 14.36
CA TRP A 130 -9.28 -5.36 13.40
C TRP A 130 -10.11 -5.78 12.17
N PHE A 131 -11.44 -5.62 12.23
CA PHE A 131 -12.32 -6.03 11.14
C PHE A 131 -12.08 -5.15 9.90
N PRO A 132 -11.96 -5.72 8.69
CA PRO A 132 -11.59 -4.95 7.49
C PRO A 132 -12.51 -3.75 7.22
N LEU A 133 -13.80 -3.85 7.54
CA LEU A 133 -14.76 -2.76 7.38
C LEU A 133 -14.73 -1.72 8.52
N ALA A 134 -14.13 -2.04 9.66
CA ALA A 134 -14.02 -1.11 10.77
C ALA A 134 -13.13 0.10 10.44
N GLY A 135 -12.17 -0.06 9.52
CA GLY A 135 -11.40 1.06 8.98
C GLY A 135 -12.28 2.12 8.31
N TRP A 136 -13.25 1.69 7.50
CA TRP A 136 -14.21 2.59 6.83
C TRP A 136 -15.16 3.28 7.82
N ILE A 137 -15.61 2.56 8.86
CA ILE A 137 -16.44 3.13 9.94
C ILE A 137 -15.64 4.17 10.74
N ARG A 138 -14.38 3.88 11.08
CA ARG A 138 -13.49 4.82 11.79
C ARG A 138 -13.22 6.07 10.96
N LEU A 139 -12.98 5.92 9.65
CA LEU A 139 -12.80 7.04 8.73
C LEU A 139 -14.06 7.91 8.66
N ALA A 140 -15.24 7.30 8.50
CA ALA A 140 -16.51 8.02 8.46
C ALA A 140 -16.79 8.80 9.76
N LEU A 141 -16.55 8.19 10.92
CA LEU A 141 -16.70 8.85 12.23
C LEU A 141 -15.68 9.98 12.44
N SER A 142 -14.45 9.81 11.96
CA SER A 142 -13.40 10.83 12.06
C SER A 142 -13.72 12.06 11.21
N LEU A 143 -14.22 11.86 9.98
CA LEU A 143 -14.69 12.94 9.10
C LEU A 143 -15.88 13.70 9.71
N HIS A 144 -16.82 13.01 10.34
CA HIS A 144 -17.94 13.64 11.05
C HIS A 144 -17.47 14.52 12.23
N SER A 145 -16.44 14.05 12.95
CA SER A 145 -15.85 14.77 14.08
C SER A 145 -15.04 16.00 13.66
N CYS A 146 -14.39 15.97 12.49
CA CYS A 146 -13.71 17.12 11.90
C CYS A 146 -14.68 18.22 11.48
N ASN A 147 -15.82 17.87 10.87
CA ASN A 147 -16.86 18.85 10.51
C ASN A 147 -17.45 19.56 11.74
N PHE A 148 -17.65 18.83 12.85
CA PHE A 148 -18.15 19.42 14.09
C PHE A 148 -17.16 20.40 14.74
N ARG A 149 -15.85 20.08 14.71
CA ARG A 149 -14.79 20.94 15.29
C ARG A 149 -14.50 22.19 14.47
N ALA A 150 -14.64 22.12 13.14
CA ALA A 150 -14.56 23.29 12.26
C ALA A 150 -15.76 24.25 12.47
N SER A 151 -16.96 23.70 12.68
CA SER A 151 -18.17 24.51 12.89
C SER A 151 -18.19 25.22 14.25
N THR A 152 -17.60 24.63 15.29
CA THR A 152 -17.51 25.24 16.63
C THR A 152 -16.42 26.32 16.74
N THR A 153 -15.34 26.24 15.96
CA THR A 153 -14.30 27.28 15.93
C THR A 153 -14.72 28.53 15.15
N LEU A 154 -15.59 28.39 14.14
CA LEU A 154 -16.19 29.52 13.43
C LEU A 154 -17.19 30.30 14.30
N HIS A 155 -17.93 29.63 15.19
CA HIS A 155 -18.94 30.28 16.03
C HIS A 155 -18.38 31.03 17.26
N MET A 156 -17.12 30.77 17.65
CA MET A 156 -16.42 31.55 18.68
C MET A 156 -15.68 32.78 18.12
N ARG A 157 -15.75 33.02 16.80
CA ARG A 157 -15.10 34.17 16.14
C ARG A 157 -16.10 35.17 15.50
N SER A 158 -17.39 35.07 15.80
CA SER A 158 -18.42 36.05 15.41
C SER A 158 -18.87 36.90 16.59
#